data_AF-A0A645HMY3-F1
#
_entry.id   AF-A0A645HMY3-F1
#
_cell.length_a   1.000
_cell.length_b   1.000
_cell.length_c   1.000
_cell.angle_alpha   90.00
_cell.angle_beta   90.00
_cell.angle_gamma   90.00
#
_symmetry.space_group_name_H-M   'P 1'
#
loop_
_entity.id
_entity.type
_entity.pdbx_description
1 polymer ?
#
loop_
_entity_poly.entity_id
_entity_poly.type
_entity_poly.pdbx_seq_one_letter_code
_entity_poly.pdbx_strand_id
1 'polypeptide(L)'
;MNEILEKQINERLSIAGIEVVEARINYLAYAPEIAAVMLRRQQADAIIAAREKIVDGAVGMVKIALNKLSEENIIELDDDKKAAMVSNLLVVLCGEENAQPVLNTGSLYQ
;
A
#
# COMPACT_ATOMS: atom_id res chain seq x y z
N MET A 1 -1.99 25.54 -6.21
CA MET A 1 -1.73 26.21 -4.91
C MET A 1 -1.37 27.68 -5.12
N ASN A 2 -0.36 28.00 -5.94
CA ASN A 2 0.00 29.40 -6.22
C ASN A 2 -1.11 30.21 -6.90
N GLU A 3 -1.87 29.62 -7.84
CA GLU A 3 -2.94 30.33 -8.54
C GLU A 3 -4.05 30.85 -7.61
N ILE A 4 -4.37 30.09 -6.55
CA ILE A 4 -5.38 30.49 -5.55
C ILE A 4 -4.84 31.67 -4.73
N LEU A 5 -3.57 31.61 -4.34
CA LEU A 5 -2.91 32.67 -3.58
C LEU A 5 -2.79 33.96 -4.42
N GLU A 6 -2.36 33.83 -5.66
CA GLU A 6 -2.24 34.94 -6.62
C GLU A 6 -3.58 35.61 -6.86
N LYS A 7 -4.65 34.82 -7.09
CA LYS A 7 -6.00 35.33 -7.28
C LYS A 7 -6.51 36.09 -6.05
N GLN A 8 -6.32 35.55 -4.84
CA GLN A 8 -6.73 36.21 -3.61
C GLN A 8 -5.97 37.51 -3.33
N ILE A 9 -4.70 37.55 -3.68
CA ILE A 9 -3.88 38.76 -3.54
C ILE A 9 -4.29 39.80 -4.58
N ASN A 10 -4.50 39.40 -5.84
CA ASN A 10 -4.96 40.29 -6.91
C ASN A 10 -6.34 40.89 -6.62
N GLU A 11 -7.31 40.11 -6.11
CA GLU A 11 -8.62 40.63 -5.71
C GLU A 11 -8.51 41.76 -4.66
N ARG A 12 -7.58 41.64 -3.70
CA ARG A 12 -7.39 42.65 -2.65
C ARG A 12 -6.61 43.87 -3.14
N LEU A 13 -5.64 43.69 -4.03
CA LEU A 13 -4.78 44.76 -4.55
C LEU A 13 -5.37 45.50 -5.75
N SER A 14 -6.44 44.97 -6.36
CA SER A 14 -7.19 45.61 -7.45
C SER A 14 -7.69 47.02 -7.08
N ILE A 15 -8.05 47.24 -5.82
CA ILE A 15 -8.50 48.56 -5.29
C ILE A 15 -7.40 49.63 -5.45
N ALA A 16 -6.12 49.21 -5.42
CA ALA A 16 -4.96 50.08 -5.59
C ALA A 16 -4.44 50.12 -7.05
N GLY A 17 -5.07 49.42 -7.99
CA GLY A 17 -4.61 49.32 -9.38
C GLY A 17 -3.30 48.55 -9.56
N ILE A 18 -2.96 47.67 -8.62
CA ILE A 18 -1.71 46.89 -8.63
C ILE A 18 -2.00 45.48 -9.15
N GLU A 19 -1.24 45.03 -10.14
CA GLU A 19 -1.29 43.69 -10.72
C GLU A 19 -0.15 42.83 -10.19
N VAL A 20 -0.49 41.65 -9.63
CA VAL A 20 0.48 40.67 -9.14
C VAL A 20 0.71 39.62 -10.20
N VAL A 21 1.93 39.61 -10.74
CA VAL A 21 2.40 38.69 -11.79
C VAL A 21 2.78 37.32 -11.21
N GLU A 22 3.20 37.27 -9.94
CA GLU A 22 3.60 36.03 -9.27
C GLU A 22 3.43 36.13 -7.75
N ALA A 23 2.89 35.07 -7.13
CA ALA A 23 2.84 34.91 -5.68
C ALA A 23 3.48 33.58 -5.24
N ARG A 24 4.39 33.63 -4.26
CA ARG A 24 5.03 32.46 -3.67
C ARG A 24 5.00 32.51 -2.14
N ILE A 25 4.71 31.37 -1.52
CA ILE A 25 4.90 31.20 -0.07
C ILE A 25 6.39 31.02 0.19
N ASN A 26 7.03 32.00 0.83
CA ASN A 26 8.46 31.97 1.14
C ASN A 26 8.77 31.08 2.36
N TYR A 27 7.87 31.06 3.34
CA TYR A 27 8.07 30.29 4.56
C TYR A 27 6.75 29.67 5.04
N LEU A 28 6.75 28.35 5.20
CA LEU A 28 5.66 27.60 5.80
C LEU A 28 6.21 26.87 7.02
N ALA A 29 6.08 27.48 8.20
CA ALA A 29 6.38 26.80 9.45
C ALA A 29 5.13 26.06 9.95
N TYR A 30 5.22 24.74 10.00
CA TYR A 30 4.37 23.96 10.90
C TYR A 30 4.90 24.10 12.33
N ALA A 31 4.02 24.05 13.33
CA ALA A 31 4.44 23.89 14.71
C ALA A 31 5.26 22.58 14.83
N PRO A 32 6.39 22.56 15.57
CA PRO A 32 7.26 21.37 15.69
C PRO A 32 6.50 20.09 16.08
N GLU A 33 5.46 20.24 16.91
CA GLU A 33 4.59 19.17 17.39
C GLU A 33 3.76 18.56 16.25
N ILE A 34 3.34 19.38 15.28
CA ILE A 34 2.51 18.97 14.15
C ILE A 34 3.36 18.33 13.05
N ALA A 35 4.58 18.83 12.83
CA ALA A 35 5.49 18.27 11.83
C ALA A 35 5.83 16.79 12.12
N ALA A 36 6.08 16.45 13.40
CA ALA A 36 6.38 15.07 13.81
C ALA A 36 5.19 14.12 13.66
N VAL A 37 3.96 14.61 13.88
CA VAL A 37 2.73 13.83 13.70
C VAL A 37 2.40 13.65 12.21
N MET A 38 2.56 14.70 11.41
CA MET A 38 2.39 14.64 9.96
C MET A 38 3.37 13.66 9.31
N LEU A 39 4.65 13.71 9.70
CA LEU A 39 5.66 12.80 9.19
C LEU A 39 5.34 11.34 9.55
N ARG A 40 4.96 11.06 10.80
CA ARG A 40 4.56 9.71 11.22
C ARG A 40 3.38 9.19 10.40
N ARG A 41 2.38 10.04 10.14
CA ARG A 41 1.23 9.67 9.31
C ARG A 41 1.64 9.37 7.87
N GLN A 42 2.47 10.22 7.26
CA GLN A 42 2.97 9.99 5.89
C GLN A 42 3.77 8.70 5.79
N GLN A 43 4.59 8.38 6.80
CA GLN A 43 5.31 7.12 6.86
C GLN A 43 4.38 5.92 7.00
N ALA A 44 3.36 6.01 7.86
CA ALA A 44 2.35 4.96 7.98
C ALA A 44 1.62 4.73 6.66
N ASP A 45 1.20 5.80 5.98
CA ASP A 45 0.54 5.72 4.67
C ASP A 45 1.47 5.07 3.62
N ALA A 46 2.75 5.43 3.61
CA ALA A 46 3.75 4.84 2.72
C ALA A 46 3.99 3.34 3.01
N ILE A 47 4.02 2.95 4.28
CA ILE A 47 4.14 1.54 4.70
C ILE A 47 2.92 0.74 4.23
N ILE A 48 1.72 1.28 4.43
CA ILE A 48 0.47 0.62 3.99
C ILE A 48 0.47 0.45 2.46
N ALA A 49 0.80 1.50 1.71
CA ALA A 49 0.87 1.44 0.25
C ALA A 49 1.91 0.43 -0.25
N ALA A 50 3.04 0.29 0.44
CA ALA A 50 4.01 -0.75 0.13
C ALA A 50 3.45 -2.16 0.41
N ARG A 51 2.77 -2.34 1.55
CA ARG A 51 2.16 -3.63 1.93
C ARG A 51 1.05 -4.06 0.96
N GLU A 52 0.23 -3.13 0.50
CA GLU A 52 -0.80 -3.38 -0.50
C GLU A 52 -0.19 -3.95 -1.79
N LYS A 53 0.90 -3.35 -2.29
CA LYS A 53 1.62 -3.85 -3.48
C LYS A 53 2.21 -5.26 -3.28
N ILE A 54 2.71 -5.57 -2.09
CA ILE A 54 3.23 -6.90 -1.78
C ILE A 54 2.11 -7.94 -1.86
N VAL A 55 0.96 -7.65 -1.23
CA VAL A 55 -0.20 -8.54 -1.22
C VAL A 55 -0.74 -8.77 -2.63
N ASP A 56 -0.85 -7.72 -3.46
CA ASP A 56 -1.29 -7.85 -4.85
C ASP A 56 -0.37 -8.78 -5.65
N GLY A 57 0.95 -8.60 -5.50
CA GLY A 57 1.94 -9.48 -6.12
C GLY A 57 1.80 -10.93 -5.66
N ALA A 58 1.66 -11.15 -4.36
CA ALA A 58 1.52 -12.48 -3.76
C ALA A 58 0.24 -13.19 -4.25
N VAL A 59 -0.91 -12.52 -4.25
CA VAL A 59 -2.18 -13.08 -4.76
C VAL A 59 -2.05 -13.47 -6.23
N GLY A 60 -1.37 -12.64 -7.04
CA GLY A 60 -1.06 -12.95 -8.43
C GLY A 60 -0.22 -14.21 -8.58
N MET A 61 0.85 -14.35 -7.80
CA MET A 61 1.73 -15.52 -7.81
C MET A 61 0.98 -16.81 -7.42
N VAL A 62 0.15 -16.76 -6.37
CA VAL A 62 -0.66 -17.90 -5.92
C VAL A 62 -1.66 -18.33 -6.99
N LYS A 63 -2.33 -17.37 -7.63
CA LYS A 63 -3.28 -17.65 -8.71
C LYS A 63 -2.60 -18.38 -9.89
N ILE A 64 -1.43 -17.91 -10.31
CA ILE A 64 -0.67 -18.55 -11.40
C ILE A 64 -0.25 -19.97 -11.01
N ALA A 65 0.24 -20.17 -9.78
CA ALA A 65 0.67 -21.48 -9.30
C ALA A 65 -0.49 -22.49 -9.26
N LEU A 66 -1.65 -22.11 -8.71
CA LEU A 66 -2.83 -22.98 -8.65
C LEU A 66 -3.36 -23.34 -10.04
N ASN A 67 -3.38 -22.38 -10.97
CA ASN A 67 -3.82 -22.64 -12.33
C ASN A 67 -2.91 -23.65 -13.03
N LYS A 68 -1.57 -23.49 -12.93
CA LYS A 68 -0.61 -24.43 -13.52
C LYS A 68 -0.75 -25.84 -12.95
N LEU A 69 -0.86 -25.96 -11.62
CA LEU A 69 -1.05 -27.26 -10.96
C LEU A 69 -2.35 -27.96 -11.40
N SER A 70 -3.41 -27.18 -11.64
CA SER A 70 -4.68 -27.68 -12.15
C SER A 70 -4.59 -28.08 -13.64
N GLU A 71 -3.91 -27.30 -14.47
CA GLU A 71 -3.71 -27.58 -15.91
C GLU A 71 -2.88 -28.85 -16.12
N GLU A 72 -1.84 -29.05 -15.31
CA GLU A 72 -0.99 -30.24 -15.36
C GLU A 72 -1.64 -31.47 -14.70
N ASN A 73 -2.87 -31.36 -14.16
CA ASN A 73 -3.59 -32.41 -13.43
C ASN A 73 -2.74 -33.07 -12.32
N ILE A 74 -1.83 -32.32 -11.71
CA ILE A 74 -0.90 -32.84 -10.69
C ILE A 74 -1.66 -33.10 -9.37
N ILE A 75 -2.71 -32.33 -9.10
CA ILE A 75 -3.42 -32.34 -7.81
C ILE A 75 -4.92 -32.07 -8.03
N GLU A 76 -5.80 -32.89 -7.45
CA GLU A 76 -7.20 -32.53 -7.28
C GLU A 76 -7.38 -31.77 -5.96
N LEU A 77 -7.76 -30.50 -6.06
CA LEU A 77 -8.04 -29.63 -4.92
C LEU A 77 -9.55 -29.44 -4.80
N ASP A 78 -10.12 -29.92 -3.70
CA ASP A 78 -11.42 -29.45 -3.23
C ASP A 78 -11.32 -27.99 -2.74
N ASP A 79 -12.47 -27.32 -2.58
CA ASP A 79 -12.51 -25.90 -2.23
C ASP A 79 -11.88 -25.61 -0.85
N ASP A 80 -12.00 -26.52 0.10
CA ASP A 80 -11.40 -26.40 1.43
C ASP A 80 -9.87 -26.49 1.39
N LYS A 81 -9.30 -27.46 0.64
CA LYS A 81 -7.86 -27.59 0.43
C LYS A 81 -7.30 -26.40 -0.34
N LYS A 82 -8.04 -25.89 -1.34
CA LYS A 82 -7.63 -24.70 -2.09
C LYS A 82 -7.53 -23.49 -1.15
N ALA A 83 -8.53 -23.26 -0.30
CA ALA A 83 -8.52 -22.17 0.67
C ALA A 83 -7.35 -22.29 1.66
N ALA A 84 -7.10 -23.49 2.20
CA ALA A 84 -5.97 -23.74 3.10
C ALA A 84 -4.61 -23.48 2.42
N MET A 85 -4.45 -23.91 1.17
CA MET A 85 -3.22 -23.74 0.41
C MET A 85 -2.97 -22.27 0.04
N VAL A 86 -4.00 -21.52 -0.37
CA VAL A 86 -3.92 -20.07 -0.60
C VAL A 86 -3.48 -19.34 0.68
N SER A 87 -4.11 -19.66 1.82
CA SER A 87 -3.76 -19.06 3.11
C SER A 87 -2.30 -19.30 3.47
N ASN A 88 -1.84 -20.55 3.39
CA ASN A 88 -0.45 -20.91 3.69
C ASN A 88 0.54 -20.20 2.76
N LEU A 89 0.24 -20.14 1.46
CA LEU A 89 1.11 -19.46 0.49
C LEU A 89 1.15 -17.95 0.71
N LEU A 90 0.01 -17.31 1.02
CA LEU A 90 -0.03 -15.89 1.33
C LEU A 90 0.74 -15.55 2.60
N VAL A 91 0.66 -16.39 3.64
CA VAL A 91 1.48 -16.22 4.85
C VAL A 91 2.98 -16.32 4.53
N VAL A 92 3.37 -17.25 3.65
CA VAL A 92 4.78 -17.42 3.25
C VAL A 92 5.26 -16.26 2.36
N LEU A 93 4.44 -15.78 1.43
CA LEU A 93 4.82 -14.74 0.46
C LEU A 93 4.76 -13.32 1.05
N CYS A 94 3.83 -13.07 1.98
CA CYS A 94 3.65 -11.77 2.61
C CYS A 94 4.32 -11.68 3.99
N GLY A 95 4.84 -12.79 4.52
CA GLY A 95 5.56 -12.81 5.80
C GLY A 95 6.92 -12.12 5.69
N GLU A 96 7.19 -11.15 6.57
CA GLU A 96 8.49 -10.47 6.66
C GLU A 96 9.59 -11.34 7.31
N GLU A 97 9.19 -12.35 8.07
CA GLU A 97 10.09 -13.32 8.69
C GLU A 97 10.10 -14.61 7.86
N ASN A 98 11.27 -15.25 7.68
CA ASN A 98 11.38 -16.51 6.94
C ASN A 98 10.33 -17.49 7.47
N ALA A 99 9.25 -17.70 6.69
CA ALA A 99 8.15 -18.55 7.10
C ALA A 99 8.71 -19.95 7.39
N GLN A 100 8.70 -20.35 8.66
CA GLN A 100 9.10 -21.69 9.02
C GLN A 100 8.03 -22.63 8.47
N PRO A 101 8.36 -23.53 7.53
CA PRO A 101 7.37 -24.43 6.98
C PRO A 101 6.84 -25.28 8.13
N VAL A 102 5.58 -25.07 8.50
CA VAL A 102 4.88 -25.98 9.41
C VAL A 102 4.66 -27.25 8.60
N LEU A 103 5.62 -28.17 8.66
CA LEU A 103 5.51 -29.52 8.14
C LEU A 103 4.36 -30.20 8.86
N ASN A 104 3.16 -30.10 8.30
CA ASN A 104 2.03 -30.92 8.72
C ASN A 104 2.26 -32.33 8.14
N THR A 105 3.18 -33.05 8.77
CA THR A 105 3.32 -34.49 8.59
C THR A 105 2.05 -35.10 9.16
N GLY A 106 1.06 -35.29 8.30
CA GLY A 106 -0.26 -35.74 8.72
C GLY A 106 -0.17 -36.90 9.70
N SER A 107 -0.95 -36.84 10.77
CA SER A 107 -1.52 -38.06 11.33
C SER A 107 -2.52 -38.61 10.31
N LEU A 108 -1.98 -39.14 9.22
CA LEU A 108 -2.64 -40.07 8.33
C LEU A 108 -2.80 -41.37 9.12
N TYR A 109 -4.05 -41.71 9.42
CA TYR A 109 -4.53 -42.95 10.07
C TYR A 109 -4.31 -43.09 11.58
N GLN A 110 -5.35 -42.76 12.35
CA GLN A 110 -5.97 -43.70 13.28
C GLN A 110 -7.50 -43.59 13.19
#